data_AF-A0A1G2BPW4-F1
#
_entry.id   AF-A0A1G2BPW4-F1
#
_cell.length_a   1.000
_cell.length_b   1.000
_cell.length_c   1.000
_cell.angle_alpha   90.00
_cell.angle_beta   90.00
_cell.angle_gamma   90.00
#
_symmetry.space_group_name_H-M   'P 1'
#
loop_
_entity.id
_entity.type
_entity.pdbx_description
1 polymer ?
#
loop_
_entity_poly.entity_id
_entity_poly.type
_entity_poly.pdbx_seq_one_letter_code
_entity_poly.pdbx_strand_id
1 'polypeptide(L)'
;MIEDLDELKETKAKLEKDGRLPKAADNLFTILRLKILGRKAGIEQIDSMAGNGAGETIIIKPYQPIAPQRFAKLLSVSSTWLYATDEIKIPKKDLGEDWLQKLEKCLQLLAESV
;
A
#
# COMPACT_ATOMS: atom_id res chain seq x y z
N MET A 1 -6.54 9.55 -16.97
CA MET A 1 -5.64 9.11 -15.88
C MET A 1 -6.32 7.91 -15.27
N ILE A 2 -5.63 6.79 -15.02
CA ILE A 2 -6.31 5.56 -14.56
C ILE A 2 -6.90 5.80 -13.17
N GLU A 3 -8.23 5.66 -13.03
CA GLU A 3 -8.96 6.10 -11.84
C GLU A 3 -9.35 4.96 -10.91
N ASP A 4 -9.51 3.73 -11.40
CA ASP A 4 -9.88 2.59 -10.58
C ASP A 4 -9.12 1.30 -10.93
N LEU A 5 -9.38 0.25 -10.15
CA LEU A 5 -8.67 -1.02 -10.28
C LEU A 5 -9.10 -1.81 -11.52
N ASP A 6 -10.32 -1.61 -12.01
CA ASP A 6 -10.83 -2.30 -13.19
C ASP A 6 -10.21 -1.71 -14.44
N GLU A 7 -10.18 -0.37 -14.56
CA GLU A 7 -9.48 0.34 -15.63
C GLU A 7 -7.97 0.00 -15.64
N LEU A 8 -7.33 -0.08 -14.46
CA LEU A 8 -5.93 -0.46 -14.34
C LEU A 8 -5.70 -1.89 -14.86
N LYS A 9 -6.56 -2.83 -14.47
CA LYS A 9 -6.48 -4.24 -14.89
C LYS A 9 -6.70 -4.39 -16.38
N GLU A 10 -7.70 -3.72 -16.94
CA GLU A 10 -7.97 -3.72 -18.38
C GLU A 10 -6.81 -3.12 -19.17
N THR A 11 -6.23 -2.03 -18.70
CA THR A 11 -5.08 -1.38 -19.35
C THR A 11 -3.86 -2.30 -19.35
N LYS A 12 -3.57 -2.96 -18.22
CA LYS A 12 -2.49 -3.95 -18.13
C LYS A 12 -2.73 -5.11 -19.10
N ALA A 13 -3.92 -5.68 -19.09
CA ALA A 13 -4.29 -6.81 -19.94
C ALA A 13 -4.18 -6.47 -21.43
N LYS A 14 -4.55 -5.24 -21.85
CA LYS A 14 -4.38 -4.77 -23.23
C LYS A 14 -2.91 -4.72 -23.65
N LEU A 15 -2.03 -4.21 -22.79
CA LEU A 15 -0.59 -4.14 -23.09
C LEU A 15 0.07 -5.53 -23.06
N GLU A 16 -0.43 -6.45 -22.24
CA GLU A 16 0.08 -7.83 -22.19
C GLU A 16 -0.32 -8.67 -23.41
N LYS A 17 -1.31 -8.23 -24.21
CA LYS A 17 -1.67 -8.91 -25.47
C LYS A 17 -0.50 -8.96 -26.46
N ASP A 18 0.38 -7.98 -26.40
CA ASP A 18 1.54 -7.85 -27.29
C ASP A 18 2.79 -8.58 -26.75
N GLY A 19 2.67 -9.26 -25.60
CA GLY A 19 3.74 -9.99 -24.94
C GLY A 19 3.88 -9.62 -23.47
N ARG A 20 4.88 -10.21 -22.79
CA ARG A 20 5.14 -9.90 -21.39
C ARG A 20 5.66 -8.48 -21.24
N LEU A 21 5.10 -7.74 -20.29
CA LEU A 21 5.61 -6.44 -19.91
C LEU A 21 7.04 -6.54 -19.36
N PRO A 22 7.94 -5.60 -19.70
CA PRO A 22 9.20 -5.45 -19.00
C PRO A 22 8.96 -5.25 -17.50
N LYS A 23 9.85 -5.77 -16.66
CA LYS A 23 9.74 -5.69 -15.18
C LYS A 23 9.48 -4.26 -14.67
N ALA A 24 10.09 -3.26 -15.32
CA ALA A 24 9.86 -1.85 -14.96
C ALA A 24 8.41 -1.39 -15.20
N ALA A 25 7.80 -1.82 -16.30
CA ALA A 25 6.39 -1.53 -16.59
C ALA A 25 5.47 -2.29 -15.63
N ASP A 26 5.79 -3.56 -15.32
CA ASP A 26 5.03 -4.34 -14.34
C ASP A 26 5.05 -3.69 -12.94
N ASN A 27 6.22 -3.24 -12.50
CA ASN A 27 6.39 -2.47 -11.26
C ASN A 27 5.56 -1.18 -11.26
N LEU A 28 5.43 -0.49 -12.39
CA LEU A 28 4.60 0.72 -12.50
C LEU A 28 3.12 0.38 -12.24
N PHE A 29 2.60 -0.71 -12.81
CA PHE A 29 1.23 -1.14 -12.54
C PHE A 29 1.01 -1.45 -11.06
N THR A 30 1.99 -2.06 -10.40
CA THR A 30 1.97 -2.29 -8.96
C THR A 30 1.91 -0.98 -8.16
N ILE A 31 2.71 0.02 -8.52
CA ILE A 31 2.70 1.33 -7.85
C ILE A 31 1.36 2.05 -8.07
N LEU A 32 0.82 2.00 -9.29
CA LEU A 32 -0.49 2.60 -9.60
C LEU A 32 -1.62 1.94 -8.81
N ARG A 33 -1.57 0.61 -8.64
CA ARG A 33 -2.51 -0.14 -7.82
C ARG A 33 -2.47 0.30 -6.36
N LEU A 34 -1.27 0.42 -5.78
CA LEU A 34 -1.09 0.97 -4.43
C LEU A 34 -1.64 2.39 -4.30
N LYS A 35 -1.40 3.25 -5.30
CA LYS A 35 -1.92 4.62 -5.32
C LYS A 35 -3.45 4.66 -5.32
N ILE A 36 -4.11 3.83 -6.14
CA ILE A 36 -5.58 3.75 -6.21
C ILE A 36 -6.15 3.24 -4.88
N LEU A 37 -5.56 2.18 -4.33
CA LEU A 37 -5.98 1.63 -3.02
C LEU A 37 -5.76 2.64 -1.89
N GLY A 38 -4.60 3.29 -1.87
CA GLY A 38 -4.26 4.32 -0.89
C GLY A 38 -5.27 5.46 -0.90
N ARG A 39 -5.61 5.99 -2.08
CA ARG A 39 -6.62 7.05 -2.21
C ARG A 39 -7.99 6.61 -1.68
N LYS A 40 -8.43 5.38 -1.99
CA LYS A 40 -9.70 4.83 -1.45
C LYS A 40 -9.66 4.67 0.07
N ALA A 41 -8.49 4.36 0.63
CA ALA A 41 -8.26 4.23 2.06
C ALA A 41 -8.06 5.58 2.79
N GLY A 42 -8.13 6.71 2.09
CA GLY A 42 -7.84 8.02 2.66
C GLY A 42 -6.35 8.23 2.99
N ILE A 43 -5.45 7.55 2.27
CA ILE A 43 -4.00 7.70 2.38
C ILE A 43 -3.50 8.77 1.42
N GLU A 44 -2.77 9.73 1.95
CA GLU A 44 -2.12 10.80 1.23
C GLU A 44 -0.76 10.36 0.65
N GLN A 45 0.05 9.69 1.47
CA GLN A 45 1.44 9.41 1.14
C GLN A 45 1.84 8.01 1.62
N ILE A 46 2.66 7.33 0.80
CA ILE A 46 3.36 6.11 1.16
C ILE A 46 4.84 6.36 0.85
N ASP A 47 5.65 6.46 1.89
CA ASP A 47 7.10 6.66 1.79
C ASP A 47 7.86 5.41 2.21
N SER A 48 9.13 5.38 1.83
CA SER A 48 10.11 4.47 2.38
C SER A 48 11.26 5.27 2.97
N MET A 49 11.64 4.95 4.20
CA MET A 49 12.76 5.55 4.90
C MET A 49 13.79 4.47 5.25
N ALA A 50 15.04 4.68 4.84
CA ALA A 50 16.13 3.83 5.29
C ALA A 50 16.40 4.11 6.78
N GLY A 51 16.27 3.08 7.63
CA GLY A 51 16.69 3.17 9.02
C GLY A 51 18.20 2.98 9.16
N ASN A 52 18.84 3.77 10.02
CA ASN A 52 20.23 3.56 10.39
C ASN A 52 20.36 2.21 11.12
N GLY A 53 20.79 1.16 10.40
CA GLY A 53 20.99 -0.19 10.95
C GLY A 53 19.74 -1.03 11.21
N ALA A 54 18.53 -0.42 11.23
CA ALA A 54 17.27 -1.11 11.53
C ALA A 54 16.53 -1.67 10.30
N GLY A 55 17.07 -1.44 9.10
CA GLY A 55 16.41 -1.78 7.84
C GLY A 55 15.44 -0.70 7.37
N GLU A 56 14.84 -0.93 6.21
CA GLU A 56 13.89 -0.01 5.58
C GLU A 56 12.54 -0.01 6.31
N THR A 57 11.93 1.16 6.49
CA THR A 57 10.61 1.35 7.10
C THR A 57 9.68 2.01 6.09
N ILE A 58 8.52 1.41 5.86
CA ILE A 58 7.45 2.02 5.07
C ILE A 58 6.63 2.93 5.99
N ILE A 59 6.38 4.16 5.55
CA ILE A 59 5.59 5.15 6.29
C ILE A 59 4.33 5.44 5.48
N ILE A 60 3.17 5.26 6.09
CA ILE A 60 1.87 5.54 5.48
C ILE A 60 1.26 6.74 6.21
N LYS A 61 0.93 7.81 5.48
CA LYS A 61 0.29 9.01 6.04
C LYS A 61 -1.14 9.16 5.51
N PRO A 62 -2.15 9.23 6.38
CA PRO A 62 -3.53 9.46 5.99
C PRO A 62 -3.81 10.96 5.77
N TYR A 63 -4.76 11.28 4.89
CA TYR A 63 -5.26 12.64 4.67
C TYR A 63 -5.94 13.25 5.91
N GLN A 64 -6.48 12.39 6.77
CA GLN A 64 -7.15 12.74 8.01
C GLN A 64 -6.72 11.77 9.11
N PRO A 65 -6.68 12.18 10.38
CA PRO A 65 -6.35 11.29 11.48
C PRO A 65 -7.19 10.01 11.44
N ILE A 66 -6.53 8.85 11.51
CA ILE A 66 -7.22 7.56 11.48
C ILE A 66 -7.97 7.37 12.80
N ALA A 67 -9.27 7.08 12.71
CA ALA A 67 -10.09 6.82 13.89
C ALA A 67 -9.60 5.58 14.66
N PRO A 68 -9.59 5.60 16.01
CA PRO A 68 -9.10 4.49 16.85
C PRO A 68 -9.67 3.11 16.49
N GLN A 69 -10.94 3.05 16.09
CA GLN A 69 -11.65 1.83 15.71
C GLN A 69 -11.04 1.14 14.48
N ARG A 70 -10.42 1.92 13.58
CA ARG A 70 -9.75 1.40 12.38
C ARG A 70 -8.40 0.75 12.72
N PHE A 71 -7.69 1.26 13.73
CA PHE A 71 -6.43 0.66 14.19
C PHE A 71 -6.63 -0.74 14.77
N ALA A 72 -7.75 -1.02 15.43
CA ALA A 72 -8.03 -2.33 15.99
C ALA A 72 -7.97 -3.45 14.93
N LYS A 73 -8.48 -3.19 13.72
CA LYS A 73 -8.38 -4.15 12.60
C LYS A 73 -6.95 -4.30 12.11
N LEU A 74 -6.18 -3.21 12.03
CA LEU A 74 -4.79 -3.26 11.61
C LEU A 74 -3.87 -3.96 12.62
N LEU A 75 -4.12 -3.81 13.92
CA LEU A 75 -3.39 -4.51 14.98
C LEU A 75 -3.49 -6.04 14.85
N SER A 76 -4.58 -6.55 14.27
CA SER A 76 -4.72 -7.98 13.97
C SER A 76 -3.81 -8.45 12.81
N VAL A 77 -3.30 -7.53 11.99
CA VAL A 77 -2.39 -7.84 10.89
C VAL A 77 -0.95 -7.99 11.39
N SER A 78 -0.50 -7.10 12.28
CA SER A 78 0.80 -7.22 12.93
C SER A 78 0.86 -6.43 14.24
N SER A 79 1.45 -7.04 15.26
CA SER A 79 1.71 -6.40 16.56
C SER A 79 3.01 -5.59 16.60
N THR A 80 3.86 -5.67 15.56
CA THR A 80 5.17 -5.00 15.52
C THR A 80 5.14 -3.64 14.83
N TRP A 81 3.99 -3.26 14.26
CA TRP A 81 3.82 -2.00 13.56
C TRP A 81 3.57 -0.87 14.55
N LEU A 82 4.01 0.33 14.20
CA LEU A 82 3.80 1.51 15.02
C LEU A 82 2.65 2.32 14.42
N TYR A 83 1.58 2.46 15.19
CA TYR A 83 0.37 3.17 14.80
C TYR A 83 0.30 4.50 15.54
N ALA A 84 0.41 5.59 14.80
CA ALA A 84 0.06 6.93 15.26
C ALA A 84 -1.17 7.42 14.47
N THR A 85 -1.85 8.44 14.99
CA THR A 85 -3.06 8.97 14.35
C THR A 85 -2.78 9.57 12.96
N ASP A 86 -1.58 10.10 12.76
CA ASP A 86 -1.09 10.82 11.60
C ASP A 86 -0.10 10.02 10.74
N GLU A 87 0.38 8.87 11.21
CA GLU A 87 1.23 7.98 10.43
C GLU A 87 1.19 6.53 10.93
N ILE A 88 1.38 5.59 10.00
CA ILE A 88 1.64 4.18 10.31
C ILE A 88 3.05 3.87 9.83
N LYS A 89 3.91 3.38 10.74
CA LYS A 89 5.26 2.95 10.41
C LYS A 89 5.34 1.43 10.43
N ILE A 90 5.79 0.87 9.31
CA ILE A 90 5.83 -0.56 9.05
C ILE A 90 7.29 -0.94 8.74
N PRO A 91 7.96 -1.68 9.64
CA PRO A 91 9.27 -2.26 9.31
C PRO A 91 9.14 -3.17 8.08
N LYS A 92 9.92 -2.93 7.02
CA LYS A 92 9.81 -3.68 5.76
C LYS A 92 10.06 -5.18 5.95
N LYS A 93 10.90 -5.54 6.93
CA LYS A 93 11.14 -6.94 7.33
C LYS A 93 9.87 -7.69 7.74
N ASP A 94 8.89 -7.00 8.34
CA ASP A 94 7.64 -7.62 8.81
C ASP A 94 6.70 -7.93 7.63
N LEU A 95 6.86 -7.17 6.54
CA LEU A 95 6.15 -7.41 5.30
C LEU A 95 6.71 -8.64 4.56
N GLY A 96 8.00 -8.95 4.72
CA GLY A 96 8.63 -10.14 4.12
C GLY A 96 8.82 -10.02 2.60
N GLU A 97 9.01 -11.15 1.91
CA GLU A 97 9.27 -11.15 0.46
C GLU A 97 8.05 -10.66 -0.35
N ASP A 98 6.84 -11.02 0.08
CA ASP A 98 5.56 -10.59 -0.52
C ASP A 98 5.06 -9.24 0.01
N TRP A 99 5.99 -8.31 0.28
CA TRP A 99 5.67 -7.09 1.01
C TRP A 99 4.57 -6.24 0.37
N LEU A 100 4.53 -6.24 -0.96
CA LEU A 100 3.52 -5.54 -1.75
C LEU A 100 2.11 -6.08 -1.49
N GLN A 101 1.93 -7.40 -1.49
CA GLN A 101 0.63 -8.01 -1.27
C GLN A 101 0.11 -7.74 0.15
N LYS A 102 0.99 -7.79 1.15
CA LYS A 102 0.63 -7.44 2.53
C LYS A 102 0.27 -5.97 2.65
N LEU A 103 1.01 -5.08 1.98
CA LEU A 103 0.69 -3.65 1.95
C LEU A 103 -0.67 -3.39 1.29
N GLU A 104 -0.96 -4.04 0.17
CA GLU A 104 -2.28 -3.97 -0.49
C GLU A 104 -3.41 -4.39 0.45
N LYS A 105 -3.26 -5.52 1.14
CA LYS A 105 -4.25 -6.00 2.11
C LYS A 105 -4.50 -4.99 3.22
N CYS A 106 -3.47 -4.29 3.66
CA CYS A 106 -3.61 -3.26 4.69
C CYS A 106 -4.36 -2.04 4.20
N LEU A 107 -4.07 -1.59 2.97
CA LEU A 107 -4.82 -0.50 2.35
C LEU A 107 -6.29 -0.88 2.13
N GLN A 108 -6.57 -2.14 1.76
CA GLN A 108 -7.94 -2.64 1.62
C GLN A 108 -8.70 -2.61 2.97
N LEU A 109 -8.09 -3.11 4.05
CA LEU A 109 -8.69 -3.09 5.39
C LEU A 109 -8.99 -1.67 5.89
N LEU A 110 -8.11 -0.71 5.55
CA LEU A 110 -8.31 0.70 5.83
C LEU A 110 -9.47 1.30 5.01
N ALA A 111 -9.59 0.92 3.74
CA ALA A 111 -10.66 1.38 2.84
C ALA A 111 -12.05 0.83 3.20
N GLU A 112 -12.17 -0.43 3.60
CA GLU A 112 -13.44 -1.05 4.03
C GLU A 112 -14.02 -0.45 5.32
N SER A 113 -13.25 0.43 5.98
CA SER A 113 -13.68 1.10 7.21
C SER A 113 -14.09 2.57 6.97
N VAL A 114 -14.18 2.99 5.69
CA VAL A 114 -14.64 4.30 5.21
C VAL A 114 -16.12 4.26 4.87
#